data_AF-A0A0G1L523-F1
#
_entry.id   AF-A0A0G1L523-F1
#
_cell.length_a   1.000
_cell.length_b   1.000
_cell.length_c   1.000
_cell.angle_alpha   90.00
_cell.angle_beta   90.00
_cell.angle_gamma   90.00
#
_symmetry.space_group_name_H-M   'P 1'
#
loop_
_entity.id
_entity.type
_entity.pdbx_description
1 polymer ?
#
loop_
_entity_poly.entity_id
_entity_poly.type
_entity_poly.pdbx_seq_one_letter_code
_entity_poly.pdbx_strand_id
1 'polypeptide(L)'
;MRLYNIAHIQNLVKSRLLITRMLQLLSRLSVMKKQTPQISIFFLTTLLKGVFQKYPVEFAYLFGSYAQGSVGPLSDLDIAVYLRYDLSAAKKDEIVGQIRGEVEALLHLPDKIDLVLLNQELPPALERSIVYDGKLLYVKNDSTRVYFEADAICRWLDWQPHHNRLMQEILTS
;
A
#
# COMPACT_ATOMS: atom_id res chain seq x y z
N MET A 1 -44.78 10.94 -4.50
CA MET A 1 -43.47 10.28 -4.69
C MET A 1 -42.46 10.81 -3.65
N ARG A 2 -42.63 10.48 -2.36
CA ARG A 2 -41.69 10.85 -1.28
C ARG A 2 -41.81 9.86 -0.13
N LEU A 3 -41.20 8.69 -0.28
CA LEU A 3 -40.95 7.75 0.81
C LEU A 3 -39.58 7.08 0.59
N TYR A 4 -38.55 7.87 0.26
CA TYR A 4 -37.16 7.41 0.40
C TYR A 4 -36.80 7.48 1.89
N ASN A 5 -37.40 6.53 2.59
CA ASN A 5 -37.02 5.86 3.82
C ASN A 5 -36.26 6.71 4.86
N ILE A 6 -37.03 7.31 5.78
CA ILE A 6 -36.55 7.97 7.00
C ILE A 6 -35.60 7.07 7.80
N ALA A 7 -35.82 5.74 7.76
CA ALA A 7 -34.93 4.76 8.41
C ALA A 7 -33.52 4.71 7.78
N HIS A 8 -33.40 4.95 6.47
CA HIS A 8 -32.10 4.97 5.79
C HIS A 8 -31.30 6.22 6.14
N ILE A 9 -31.97 7.37 6.21
CA ILE A 9 -31.36 8.64 6.65
C ILE A 9 -30.97 8.57 8.13
N GLN A 10 -31.82 7.99 8.98
CA GLN A 10 -31.50 7.78 10.40
C GLN A 10 -30.31 6.84 10.60
N ASN A 11 -30.18 5.80 9.78
CA ASN A 11 -29.03 4.91 9.82
C ASN A 11 -27.74 5.63 9.38
N LEU A 12 -27.78 6.41 8.30
CA LEU A 12 -26.65 7.22 7.84
C LEU A 12 -26.20 8.27 8.87
N VAL A 13 -27.16 8.92 9.55
CA VAL A 13 -26.85 9.89 10.62
C VAL A 13 -26.28 9.18 11.85
N LYS A 14 -26.79 7.98 12.21
CA LYS A 14 -26.24 7.17 13.31
C LYS A 14 -24.83 6.69 13.02
N SER A 15 -24.54 6.16 11.83
CA SER A 15 -23.17 5.76 11.46
C SER A 15 -22.22 6.95 11.44
N ARG A 16 -22.65 8.11 10.94
CA ARG A 16 -21.84 9.34 10.99
C ARG A 16 -21.56 9.78 12.45
N LEU A 17 -22.56 9.71 13.33
CA LEU A 17 -22.39 10.07 14.75
C LEU A 17 -21.47 9.09 15.50
N LEU A 18 -21.55 7.80 15.18
CA LEU A 18 -20.65 6.76 15.70
C LEU A 18 -19.21 7.00 15.26
N ILE A 19 -18.99 7.30 13.97
CA ILE A 19 -17.66 7.61 13.43
C ILE A 19 -17.09 8.87 14.09
N THR A 20 -17.86 9.95 14.22
CA THR A 20 -17.41 11.19 14.86
C THR A 20 -17.09 10.98 16.34
N ARG A 21 -17.90 10.22 17.08
CA ARG A 21 -17.61 9.89 18.48
C ARG A 21 -16.37 9.01 18.62
N MET A 22 -16.16 8.07 17.69
CA MET A 22 -14.97 7.22 17.68
C MET A 22 -13.72 8.06 17.39
N LEU A 23 -13.77 8.99 16.44
CA LEU A 23 -12.69 9.94 16.16
C LEU A 23 -12.39 10.87 17.35
N GLN A 24 -13.42 11.31 18.09
CA GLN A 24 -13.26 12.10 19.32
C GLN A 24 -12.71 11.29 20.50
N LEU A 25 -13.00 9.99 20.58
CA LEU A 25 -12.41 9.09 21.58
C LEU A 25 -10.94 8.79 21.24
N LEU A 26 -10.62 8.57 19.97
CA LEU A 26 -9.26 8.37 19.49
C LEU A 26 -8.39 9.62 19.71
N SER A 27 -8.92 10.83 19.50
CA SER A 27 -8.17 12.07 19.77
C SER A 27 -7.90 12.31 21.25
N ARG A 28 -8.78 11.84 22.15
CA ARG A 28 -8.56 11.86 23.61
C ARG A 28 -7.57 10.81 24.08
N LEU A 29 -7.49 9.66 23.40
CA LEU A 29 -6.48 8.62 23.67
C LEU A 29 -5.07 9.06 23.23
N SER A 30 -4.95 9.94 22.23
CA SER A 30 -3.66 10.47 21.76
C SER A 30 -2.89 11.34 22.78
N VAL A 31 -3.48 11.72 23.92
CA VAL A 31 -2.81 12.56 24.94
C VAL A 31 -2.06 11.73 26.00
N MET A 32 -2.23 10.40 26.04
CA MET A 32 -1.61 9.56 27.09
C MET A 32 -0.91 8.31 26.52
N LYS A 33 0.24 8.53 25.86
CA LYS A 33 1.44 7.66 25.67
C LYS A 33 2.06 7.95 24.30
N LYS A 34 3.40 8.04 24.25
CA LYS A 34 4.23 8.07 23.04
C LYS A 34 4.04 6.78 22.20
N GLN A 35 2.92 6.64 21.51
CA GLN A 35 2.70 5.60 20.48
C GLN A 35 1.88 6.24 19.37
N THR A 36 2.53 6.45 18.22
CA THR A 36 1.90 6.87 16.97
C THR A 36 0.80 5.89 16.57
N PRO A 37 -0.23 6.31 15.79
CA PRO A 37 -1.33 5.44 15.44
C PRO A 37 -0.84 4.42 14.41
N GLN A 38 -0.34 3.29 14.91
CA GLN A 38 -0.09 2.13 14.09
C GLN A 38 -1.46 1.62 13.63
N ILE A 39 -1.91 2.06 12.46
CA ILE A 39 -2.94 1.33 11.72
C ILE A 39 -2.38 -0.08 11.62
N SER A 40 -2.98 -1.02 12.34
CA SER A 40 -2.47 -2.39 12.40
C SER A 40 -2.37 -2.90 10.97
N ILE A 41 -1.20 -3.41 10.56
CA ILE A 41 -0.99 -4.01 9.22
C ILE A 41 -2.10 -5.03 8.93
N PHE A 42 -2.59 -5.71 9.97
CA PHE A 42 -3.72 -6.64 9.90
C PHE A 42 -5.04 -5.97 9.45
N PHE A 43 -5.30 -4.75 9.91
CA PHE A 43 -6.46 -3.98 9.47
C PHE A 43 -6.30 -3.53 8.02
N LEU A 44 -5.11 -3.04 7.65
CA LEU A 44 -4.83 -2.56 6.30
C LEU A 44 -4.92 -3.70 5.26
N THR A 45 -4.31 -4.85 5.56
CA THR A 45 -4.40 -6.09 4.75
C THR A 45 -5.85 -6.51 4.57
N THR A 46 -6.64 -6.55 5.65
CA THR A 46 -8.06 -6.93 5.60
C THR A 46 -8.88 -5.97 4.74
N LEU A 47 -8.66 -4.67 4.90
CA LEU A 47 -9.41 -3.63 4.21
C LEU A 47 -9.07 -3.58 2.71
N LEU A 48 -7.78 -3.61 2.36
CA LEU A 48 -7.31 -3.47 0.99
C LEU A 48 -7.46 -4.75 0.17
N LYS A 49 -7.51 -5.92 0.81
CA LYS A 49 -7.79 -7.21 0.15
C LYS A 49 -9.04 -7.15 -0.72
N GLY A 50 -10.10 -6.50 -0.25
CA GLY A 50 -11.36 -6.35 -1.00
C GLY A 50 -11.22 -5.51 -2.28
N VAL A 51 -10.29 -4.54 -2.30
CA VAL A 51 -9.97 -3.76 -3.50
C VAL A 51 -9.20 -4.63 -4.49
N PHE A 52 -8.09 -5.23 -4.05
CA PHE A 52 -7.22 -6.02 -4.93
C PHE A 52 -7.93 -7.22 -5.59
N GLN A 53 -8.91 -7.81 -4.91
CA GLN A 53 -9.71 -8.93 -5.45
C GLN A 53 -10.59 -8.56 -6.65
N LYS A 54 -10.95 -7.28 -6.83
CA LYS A 54 -11.75 -6.82 -7.97
C LYS A 54 -10.94 -6.72 -9.27
N TYR A 55 -9.63 -6.63 -9.14
CA TYR A 55 -8.70 -6.40 -10.24
C TYR A 55 -7.86 -7.66 -10.49
N PRO A 56 -7.21 -7.78 -11.66
CA PRO A 56 -6.32 -8.89 -11.97
C PRO A 56 -4.97 -8.77 -11.25
N VAL A 57 -4.98 -8.53 -9.94
CA VAL A 57 -3.79 -8.48 -9.06
C VAL A 57 -3.42 -9.92 -8.67
N GLU A 58 -2.15 -10.27 -8.85
CA GLU A 58 -1.59 -11.56 -8.42
C GLU A 58 -1.01 -11.48 -7.01
N PHE A 59 -0.36 -10.36 -6.65
CA PHE A 59 0.08 -10.06 -5.30
C PHE A 59 0.33 -8.57 -5.09
N ALA A 60 0.38 -8.12 -3.84
CA ALA A 60 0.67 -6.75 -3.46
C ALA A 60 1.43 -6.65 -2.14
N TYR A 61 2.33 -5.67 -2.03
CA TYR A 61 3.11 -5.35 -0.83
C TYR A 61 2.86 -3.92 -0.38
N LEU A 62 2.90 -3.71 0.93
CA LEU A 62 3.15 -2.42 1.56
C LEU A 62 4.66 -2.28 1.76
N PHE A 63 5.28 -1.20 1.31
CA PHE A 63 6.70 -0.96 1.52
C PHE A 63 6.94 0.45 2.08
N GLY A 64 8.20 0.88 2.10
CA GLY A 64 8.56 2.23 2.55
C GLY A 64 8.33 2.48 4.04
N SER A 65 8.05 3.74 4.38
CA SER A 65 8.01 4.21 5.78
C SER A 65 6.96 3.49 6.63
N TYR A 66 5.83 3.09 6.04
CA TYR A 66 4.79 2.30 6.70
C TYR A 66 5.21 0.87 7.00
N ALA A 67 6.01 0.24 6.13
CA ALA A 67 6.52 -1.09 6.38
C ALA A 67 7.62 -1.11 7.45
N GLN A 68 8.41 -0.04 7.55
CA GLN A 68 9.56 0.10 8.46
C GLN A 68 9.20 0.68 9.84
N GLY A 69 7.97 1.17 10.04
CA GLY A 69 7.50 1.70 11.33
C GLY A 69 8.03 3.09 11.67
N SER A 70 8.65 3.78 10.72
CA SER A 70 9.17 5.16 10.84
C SER A 70 8.14 6.23 10.45
N VAL A 71 6.85 5.89 10.55
CA VAL A 71 5.73 6.69 10.03
C VAL A 71 5.56 8.01 10.77
N GLY A 72 5.54 9.10 10.00
CA GLY A 72 5.05 10.41 10.43
C GLY A 72 3.61 10.66 9.96
N PRO A 73 2.91 11.68 10.50
CA PRO A 73 1.53 12.04 10.09
C PRO A 73 1.37 12.41 8.61
N LEU A 74 2.49 12.67 7.93
CA LEU A 74 2.55 13.08 6.53
C LEU A 74 3.04 11.97 5.59
N SER A 75 3.40 10.79 6.10
CA SER A 75 3.93 9.71 5.28
C SER A 75 2.88 9.24 4.26
N ASP A 76 3.33 9.06 3.02
CA ASP A 76 2.59 8.43 1.94
C ASP A 76 2.55 6.91 2.12
N LEU A 77 1.45 6.29 1.70
CA LEU A 77 1.25 4.85 1.74
C LEU A 77 1.79 4.23 0.45
N ASP A 78 2.98 3.65 0.53
CA ASP A 78 3.66 3.03 -0.60
C ASP A 78 3.19 1.58 -0.81
N ILE A 79 2.48 1.33 -1.90
CA ILE A 79 1.95 0.01 -2.25
C ILE A 79 2.56 -0.45 -3.58
N ALA A 80 3.14 -1.64 -3.60
CA ALA A 80 3.60 -2.29 -4.82
C ALA A 80 2.56 -3.35 -5.24
N VAL A 81 2.19 -3.37 -6.52
CA VAL A 81 1.22 -4.34 -7.07
C VAL A 81 1.81 -5.06 -8.28
N TYR A 82 1.57 -6.38 -8.35
CA TYR A 82 1.84 -7.17 -9.54
C TYR A 82 0.51 -7.60 -10.16
N LEU A 83 0.31 -7.23 -11.41
CA LEU A 83 -0.86 -7.59 -12.20
C LEU A 83 -0.59 -8.81 -13.08
N ARG A 84 -1.65 -9.46 -13.53
CA ARG A 84 -1.57 -10.61 -14.44
C ARG A 84 -0.73 -10.27 -15.68
N TYR A 85 0.15 -11.19 -16.07
CA TYR A 85 1.21 -10.93 -17.04
C TYR A 85 0.69 -10.65 -18.47
N ASP A 86 -0.45 -11.23 -18.83
CA ASP A 86 -1.11 -11.19 -20.15
C ASP A 86 -1.73 -9.83 -20.50
N LEU A 87 -1.77 -8.89 -19.54
CA LEU A 87 -2.31 -7.56 -19.77
C LEU A 87 -1.29 -6.67 -20.50
N SER A 88 -1.78 -5.84 -21.42
CA SER A 88 -0.96 -4.81 -22.06
C SER A 88 -0.51 -3.75 -21.06
N ALA A 89 0.58 -3.05 -21.36
CA ALA A 89 1.10 -1.96 -20.52
C ALA A 89 0.03 -0.89 -20.24
N ALA A 90 -0.63 -0.39 -21.29
CA ALA A 90 -1.70 0.60 -21.15
C ALA A 90 -2.85 0.12 -20.24
N LYS A 91 -3.19 -1.18 -20.28
CA LYS A 91 -4.25 -1.72 -19.41
C LYS A 91 -3.78 -1.83 -17.96
N LYS A 92 -2.51 -2.17 -17.73
CA LYS A 92 -1.91 -2.21 -16.39
C LYS A 92 -1.93 -0.80 -15.77
N ASP A 93 -1.53 0.22 -16.51
CA ASP A 93 -1.54 1.62 -16.04
C ASP A 93 -2.96 2.10 -15.69
N GLU A 94 -3.95 1.79 -16.52
CA GLU A 94 -5.36 2.08 -16.25
C GLU A 94 -5.81 1.43 -14.93
N ILE A 95 -5.50 0.15 -14.72
CA ILE A 95 -5.86 -0.60 -13.51
C ILE A 95 -5.16 -0.02 -12.29
N VAL A 96 -3.88 0.36 -12.39
CA VAL A 96 -3.15 1.00 -11.29
C VAL A 96 -3.82 2.31 -10.88
N GLY A 97 -4.24 3.13 -11.84
CA GLY A 97 -4.98 4.36 -11.57
C GLY A 97 -6.33 4.11 -10.89
N GLN A 98 -7.06 3.07 -11.31
CA GLN A 98 -8.33 2.67 -10.70
C GLN A 98 -8.14 2.16 -9.27
N ILE A 99 -7.14 1.32 -9.02
CA ILE A 99 -6.77 0.85 -7.68
C ILE A 99 -6.42 2.05 -6.79
N ARG A 100 -5.60 2.99 -7.29
CA ARG A 100 -5.23 4.21 -6.56
C ARG A 100 -6.47 4.97 -6.08
N GLY A 101 -7.37 5.29 -7.00
CA GLY A 101 -8.59 6.02 -6.67
C GLY A 101 -9.51 5.28 -5.69
N GLU A 102 -9.65 3.94 -5.82
CA GLU A 102 -10.42 3.16 -4.85
C GLU A 102 -9.79 3.15 -3.46
N VAL A 103 -8.46 3.01 -3.36
CA VAL A 103 -7.75 3.02 -2.08
C VAL A 103 -7.82 4.39 -1.41
N GLU A 104 -7.61 5.48 -2.17
CA GLU A 104 -7.75 6.86 -1.67
C GLU A 104 -9.15 7.13 -1.12
N ALA A 105 -10.18 6.72 -1.86
CA ALA A 105 -11.58 6.87 -1.46
C ALA A 105 -11.90 6.05 -0.20
N LEU A 106 -11.37 4.82 -0.10
CA LEU A 106 -11.60 3.90 1.02
C LEU A 106 -10.92 4.37 2.31
N LEU A 107 -9.72 4.92 2.21
CA LEU A 107 -8.93 5.38 3.36
C LEU A 107 -9.19 6.84 3.72
N HIS A 108 -9.89 7.60 2.88
CA HIS A 108 -10.07 9.05 3.01
C HIS A 108 -8.73 9.81 3.07
N LEU A 109 -7.75 9.34 2.30
CA LEU A 109 -6.39 9.89 2.22
C LEU A 109 -6.10 10.28 0.76
N PRO A 110 -6.61 11.44 0.29
CA PRO A 110 -6.34 11.91 -1.06
C PRO A 110 -4.85 12.25 -1.23
N ASP A 111 -4.29 11.94 -2.40
CA ASP A 111 -2.92 12.28 -2.81
C ASP A 111 -1.81 11.72 -1.90
N LYS A 112 -2.12 10.69 -1.10
CA LYS A 112 -1.18 10.05 -0.15
C LYS A 112 -0.93 8.58 -0.43
N ILE A 113 -1.36 8.09 -1.59
CA ILE A 113 -1.17 6.69 -1.99
C ILE A 113 -0.22 6.68 -3.18
N ASP A 114 0.98 6.14 -2.98
CA ASP A 114 1.86 5.82 -4.10
C ASP A 114 1.73 4.34 -4.46
N LEU A 115 1.50 4.09 -5.75
CA LEU A 115 1.28 2.76 -6.28
C LEU A 115 2.34 2.48 -7.34
N VAL A 116 3.18 1.49 -7.04
CA VAL A 116 4.24 1.01 -7.92
C VAL A 116 3.80 -0.27 -8.62
N LEU A 117 3.88 -0.27 -9.95
CA LEU A 117 3.63 -1.46 -10.75
C LEU A 117 4.90 -2.33 -10.79
N LEU A 118 4.82 -3.58 -10.36
CA LEU A 118 5.93 -4.54 -10.33
C LEU A 118 6.14 -5.29 -11.66
N ASN A 119 5.24 -5.11 -12.62
CA ASN A 119 5.37 -5.73 -13.95
C ASN A 119 6.36 -5.00 -14.88
N GLN A 120 6.80 -3.80 -14.49
CA GLN A 120 7.73 -2.99 -15.28
C GLN A 120 9.14 -3.06 -14.69
N GLU A 121 10.11 -2.58 -15.44
CA GLU A 121 11.48 -2.45 -14.94
C GLU A 121 11.55 -1.40 -13.82
N LEU A 122 12.11 -1.80 -12.67
CA LEU A 122 12.28 -0.96 -11.51
C LEU A 122 13.75 -0.96 -11.10
N PRO A 123 14.24 0.10 -10.41
CA PRO A 123 15.59 0.10 -9.86
C PRO A 123 15.80 -1.11 -8.92
N PRO A 124 16.92 -1.87 -9.04
CA PRO A 124 17.16 -3.05 -8.22
C PRO A 124 17.09 -2.78 -6.71
N ALA A 125 17.49 -1.57 -6.27
CA ALA A 125 17.38 -1.15 -4.88
C ALA A 125 15.93 -1.04 -4.39
N LEU A 126 15.02 -0.58 -5.25
CA LEU A 126 13.60 -0.45 -4.92
C LEU A 126 12.94 -1.82 -4.82
N GLU A 127 13.19 -2.70 -5.79
CA GLU A 127 12.67 -4.08 -5.74
C GLU A 127 13.17 -4.84 -4.53
N ARG A 128 14.46 -4.70 -4.21
CA ARG A 128 15.03 -5.26 -2.99
C ARG A 128 14.28 -4.75 -1.76
N SER A 129 14.01 -3.44 -1.64
CA SER A 129 13.28 -2.91 -0.48
C SER A 129 11.85 -3.44 -0.41
N ILE A 130 11.15 -3.57 -1.55
CA ILE A 130 9.80 -4.13 -1.62
C ILE A 130 9.81 -5.60 -1.15
N VAL A 131 10.77 -6.40 -1.61
CA VAL A 131 10.86 -7.84 -1.30
C VAL A 131 11.33 -8.10 0.12
N TYR A 132 12.36 -7.39 0.59
CA TYR A 132 12.96 -7.63 1.91
C TYR A 132 12.24 -6.91 3.05
N ASP A 133 11.88 -5.64 2.86
CA ASP A 133 11.31 -4.81 3.93
C ASP A 133 9.78 -4.78 3.88
N GLY A 134 9.20 -5.11 2.72
CA GLY A 134 7.77 -5.03 2.48
C GLY A 134 6.94 -6.00 3.33
N LYS A 135 5.68 -5.63 3.53
CA LYS A 135 4.65 -6.45 4.18
C LYS A 135 3.63 -6.88 3.14
N LEU A 136 3.44 -8.18 3.00
CA LEU A 136 2.47 -8.73 2.06
C LEU A 136 1.06 -8.29 2.43
N LEU A 137 0.39 -7.59 1.51
CA LEU A 137 -0.99 -7.13 1.66
C LEU A 137 -1.99 -8.13 1.07
N TYR A 138 -1.62 -8.74 -0.05
CA TYR A 138 -2.48 -9.63 -0.80
C TYR A 138 -1.65 -10.61 -1.63
N VAL A 139 -2.14 -11.84 -1.75
CA VAL A 139 -1.61 -12.85 -2.66
C VAL A 139 -2.75 -13.70 -3.20
N LYS A 140 -2.75 -13.88 -4.52
CA LYS A 140 -3.65 -14.76 -5.27
C LYS A 140 -2.86 -15.93 -5.85
N ASN A 141 -1.70 -15.65 -6.46
CA ASN A 141 -0.79 -16.65 -6.99
C ASN A 141 0.58 -16.56 -6.30
N ASP A 142 0.81 -17.46 -5.36
CA ASP A 142 2.03 -17.48 -4.56
C ASP A 142 3.26 -17.87 -5.38
N SER A 143 3.10 -18.70 -6.41
CA SER A 143 4.20 -19.09 -7.30
C SER A 143 4.72 -17.90 -8.10
N THR A 144 3.84 -17.03 -8.61
CA THR A 144 4.24 -15.79 -9.30
C THR A 144 4.98 -14.85 -8.36
N ARG A 145 4.53 -14.74 -7.10
CA ARG A 145 5.21 -13.95 -6.05
C ARG A 145 6.61 -14.48 -5.79
N VAL A 146 6.77 -15.78 -5.52
CA VAL A 146 8.06 -16.40 -5.22
C VAL A 146 9.04 -16.26 -6.41
N TYR A 147 8.56 -16.42 -7.64
CA TYR A 147 9.40 -16.21 -8.83
C TYR A 147 9.90 -14.77 -8.91
N PHE A 148 9.02 -13.79 -8.70
CA PHE A 148 9.39 -12.37 -8.67
C PHE A 148 10.40 -12.06 -7.56
N GLU A 149 10.19 -12.58 -6.34
CA GLU A 149 11.12 -12.37 -5.22
C GLU A 149 12.51 -12.94 -5.54
N ALA A 150 12.58 -14.15 -6.10
CA ALA A 150 13.85 -14.77 -6.47
C ALA A 150 14.59 -13.96 -7.55
N ASP A 151 13.87 -13.53 -8.59
CA ASP A 151 14.42 -12.72 -9.67
C ASP A 151 14.92 -11.35 -9.18
N ALA A 152 14.15 -10.66 -8.34
CA ALA A 152 14.54 -9.40 -7.72
C ALA A 152 15.80 -9.53 -6.85
N ILE A 153 15.93 -10.64 -6.11
CA ILE A 153 17.14 -10.92 -5.32
C ILE A 153 18.35 -11.12 -6.24
N CYS A 154 18.22 -11.89 -7.32
CA CYS A 154 19.30 -12.08 -8.29
C CYS A 154 19.73 -10.73 -8.91
N ARG A 155 18.77 -9.92 -9.38
CA ARG A 155 19.06 -8.59 -9.95
C ARG A 155 19.74 -7.65 -8.96
N TRP A 156 19.35 -7.70 -7.69
CA TRP A 156 20.04 -6.96 -6.63
C TRP A 156 21.49 -7.42 -6.47
N LEU A 157 21.74 -8.73 -6.38
CA LEU A 157 23.09 -9.27 -6.17
C LEU A 157 24.04 -8.93 -7.32
N ASP A 158 23.54 -8.93 -8.56
CA ASP A 158 24.30 -8.51 -9.74
C ASP A 158 24.63 -7.01 -9.71
N TRP A 159 23.70 -6.18 -9.24
CA TRP A 159 23.87 -4.73 -9.17
C TRP A 159 24.67 -4.24 -7.94
N GLN A 160 24.63 -4.99 -6.83
CA GLN A 160 25.21 -4.61 -5.54
C GLN A 160 26.68 -4.15 -5.60
N PRO A 161 27.59 -4.78 -6.39
CA PRO A 161 28.98 -4.32 -6.49
C PRO A 161 29.09 -2.89 -7.04
N HIS A 162 28.25 -2.53 -8.01
CA HIS A 162 28.23 -1.18 -8.59
C HIS A 162 27.74 -0.14 -7.57
N HIS A 163 26.67 -0.47 -6.84
CA HIS A 163 26.15 0.36 -5.77
C HIS A 163 27.19 0.64 -4.68
N ASN A 164 27.90 -0.40 -4.22
CA ASN A 164 28.89 -0.26 -3.17
C ASN A 164 30.04 0.67 -3.57
N ARG A 165 30.48 0.62 -4.84
CA ARG A 165 31.50 1.52 -5.38
C ARG A 165 31.02 2.98 -5.36
N LEU A 166 29.80 3.23 -5.85
CA LEU A 166 29.20 4.58 -5.85
C LEU A 166 29.09 5.15 -4.42
N MET A 167 28.68 4.32 -3.46
CA MET A 167 28.57 4.76 -2.07
C MET A 167 29.94 5.08 -1.45
N GLN A 168 30.99 4.32 -1.79
CA GLN A 168 32.35 4.62 -1.34
C GLN A 168 32.84 5.96 -1.87
N GLU A 169 32.63 6.24 -3.17
CA GLU A 169 33.03 7.50 -3.81
C GLU A 169 32.37 8.70 -3.13
N ILE A 170 31.06 8.65 -2.87
CA ILE A 170 30.31 9.71 -2.19
C ILE A 170 30.84 9.98 -0.77
N LEU A 171 31.17 8.93 -0.01
CA LEU A 171 31.65 9.07 1.36
C LEU A 171 33.10 9.56 1.46
N THR A 172 33.86 9.44 0.37
CA THR A 172 35.25 9.90 0.28
C THR A 172 35.41 11.28 -0.37
N SER A 173 34.30 11.88 -0.84
CA SER A 173 34.23 13.21 -1.47
C SER A 173 33.84 14.30 -0.47
#